data_AF-A0A8T5RDC5-F1
#
_entry.id   AF-A0A8T5RDC5-F1
#
_cell.length_a   1.000
_cell.length_b   1.000
_cell.length_c   1.000
_cell.angle_alpha   90.00
_cell.angle_beta   90.00
_cell.angle_gamma   90.00
#
_symmetry.space_group_name_H-M   'P 1'
#
loop_
_entity.id
_entity.type
_entity.pdbx_description
1 polymer ?
#
loop_
_entity_poly.entity_id
_entity_poly.type
_entity_poly.pdbx_seq_one_letter_code
_entity_poly.pdbx_strand_id
1 'polypeptide(L)'
;MKEFRDKDSERYDIYPNFASFHNRDMHRFPANFVNSYRGPPIPRSPRNKHRHPKPPHFHPFGPPLPMSRDEFKEIKHLMILTLLSEIKEGITGYQLQEQYKLPRGSMLRSLNELEENKSLSTIQDVVKGRSQKIYTITDKGKENLEKLKEIWAYKFLRMTDIAPLEKYGNPFEGGRLKNRLLRNLENIENTEDAIDIFRGYRSKFKKLYNRLQNRIENLDKTKSYLDSIITEIEKMDQFDLNKIEGMVNKFP
;
A
#
# COMPACT_ATOMS: atom_id res chain seq x y z
N MET A 1 -31.66 -13.14 38.40
CA MET A 1 -31.83 -14.62 38.33
C MET A 1 -32.73 -14.95 37.16
N LYS A 2 -32.42 -16.05 36.44
CA LYS A 2 -32.87 -16.46 35.09
C LYS A 2 -32.05 -15.79 33.97
N GLU A 3 -30.85 -16.27 33.66
CA GLU A 3 -30.53 -17.51 32.91
C GLU A 3 -31.32 -17.65 31.61
N PHE A 4 -30.70 -17.27 30.48
CA PHE A 4 -30.95 -17.87 29.19
C PHE A 4 -29.61 -18.27 28.59
N ARG A 5 -29.51 -19.56 28.34
CA ARG A 5 -28.33 -20.34 27.99
C ARG A 5 -28.53 -20.86 26.57
N ASP A 6 -27.45 -20.79 25.80
CA ASP A 6 -27.03 -21.62 24.66
C ASP A 6 -28.07 -22.29 23.75
N LYS A 7 -27.88 -22.07 22.44
CA LYS A 7 -28.15 -22.88 21.24
C LYS A 7 -28.42 -21.88 20.10
N ASP A 8 -27.62 -21.76 19.05
CA ASP A 8 -27.38 -22.79 18.06
C ASP A 8 -26.02 -22.66 17.36
N SER A 9 -25.43 -23.83 17.17
CA SER A 9 -24.20 -24.12 16.45
C SER A 9 -24.53 -24.88 15.18
N GLU A 10 -24.54 -24.23 14.01
CA GLU A 10 -24.55 -24.92 12.71
C GLU A 10 -23.68 -24.09 11.73
N ARG A 11 -22.41 -24.47 11.53
CA ARG A 11 -21.93 -25.32 10.42
C ARG A 11 -22.42 -24.86 9.04
N TYR A 12 -21.57 -24.09 8.35
CA TYR A 12 -21.52 -24.09 6.90
C TYR A 12 -20.06 -24.14 6.42
N ASP A 13 -19.57 -25.36 6.26
CA ASP A 13 -18.44 -25.69 5.39
C ASP A 13 -18.99 -25.88 3.97
N ILE A 14 -18.76 -24.94 3.06
CA ILE A 14 -18.94 -25.16 1.62
C ILE A 14 -17.83 -24.46 0.84
N TYR A 15 -16.72 -25.17 0.64
CA TYR A 15 -15.80 -24.90 -0.47
C TYR A 15 -16.09 -25.92 -1.59
N PRO A 16 -16.39 -25.49 -2.83
CA PRO A 16 -16.34 -26.40 -3.95
C PRO A 16 -14.89 -26.52 -4.47
N ASN A 17 -14.40 -27.75 -4.39
CA ASN A 17 -13.32 -28.30 -5.20
C ASN A 17 -13.41 -27.82 -6.65
N PHE A 18 -12.35 -27.18 -7.18
CA PHE A 18 -12.11 -27.15 -8.61
C PHE A 18 -10.92 -28.04 -8.97
N ALA A 19 -11.26 -28.96 -9.86
CA ALA A 19 -10.51 -30.12 -10.24
C ALA A 19 -9.21 -29.79 -10.98
N SER A 20 -8.23 -30.64 -10.68
CA SER A 20 -7.11 -31.02 -11.52
C SER A 20 -7.55 -31.37 -12.95
N PHE A 21 -6.97 -30.71 -13.95
CA PHE A 21 -6.85 -31.26 -15.29
C PHE A 21 -5.39 -31.63 -15.55
N HIS A 22 -5.16 -32.93 -15.72
CA HIS A 22 -3.96 -33.54 -16.26
C HIS A 22 -4.38 -34.47 -17.40
N ASN A 23 -3.51 -34.56 -18.41
CA ASN A 23 -3.51 -35.50 -19.55
C ASN A 23 -4.52 -35.18 -20.65
N ARG A 24 -4.25 -35.35 -21.95
CA ARG A 24 -3.15 -35.92 -22.76
C ARG A 24 -3.57 -35.61 -24.22
N ASP A 25 -2.71 -35.17 -25.13
CA ASP A 25 -1.95 -35.99 -26.10
C ASP A 25 -2.27 -35.52 -27.53
N MET A 26 -1.31 -35.78 -28.44
CA MET A 26 -1.36 -35.74 -29.91
C MET A 26 -1.14 -34.33 -30.50
N HIS A 27 -0.02 -34.04 -31.19
CA HIS A 27 0.38 -34.73 -32.41
C HIS A 27 1.89 -34.66 -32.67
N ARG A 28 2.39 -35.77 -33.21
CA ARG A 28 3.74 -36.02 -33.73
C ARG A 28 4.04 -35.10 -34.91
N PHE A 29 5.23 -34.49 -34.91
CA PHE A 29 5.91 -34.09 -36.14
C PHE A 29 7.17 -34.95 -36.32
N PRO A 30 7.45 -35.40 -37.54
CA PRO A 30 8.49 -36.38 -37.80
C PRO A 30 9.89 -35.74 -37.66
N ALA A 31 10.74 -36.45 -36.94
CA ALA A 31 12.17 -36.28 -36.99
C ALA A 31 12.65 -36.62 -38.41
N ASN A 32 13.42 -35.73 -39.03
CA ASN A 32 14.49 -36.14 -39.95
C ASN A 32 15.43 -34.99 -40.33
N PHE A 33 16.73 -35.29 -40.14
CA PHE A 33 17.94 -34.67 -40.71
C PHE A 33 18.27 -33.22 -40.35
N VAL A 34 19.38 -33.00 -39.62
CA VAL A 34 20.67 -32.55 -40.19
C VAL A 34 21.80 -32.73 -39.16
N ASN A 35 22.79 -33.52 -39.59
CA ASN A 35 24.23 -33.54 -39.33
C ASN A 35 24.82 -33.36 -37.92
N SER A 36 25.42 -34.48 -37.51
CA SER A 36 26.57 -34.67 -36.65
C SER A 36 27.74 -33.72 -36.91
N TYR A 37 27.99 -32.82 -35.96
CA TYR A 37 29.33 -32.48 -35.47
C TYR A 37 29.22 -32.29 -33.95
N ARG A 38 29.43 -33.37 -33.18
CA ARG A 38 29.66 -33.25 -31.73
C ARG A 38 31.14 -32.94 -31.54
N GLY A 39 31.47 -31.66 -31.43
CA GLY A 39 32.75 -31.25 -30.86
C GLY A 39 32.91 -31.80 -29.43
N PRO A 40 34.15 -31.84 -28.89
CA PRO A 40 34.38 -32.27 -27.53
C PRO A 40 33.57 -31.39 -26.56
N PRO A 41 33.05 -31.96 -25.45
CA PRO A 41 32.23 -31.22 -24.50
C PRO A 41 33.06 -30.07 -23.93
N ILE A 42 32.63 -28.83 -24.23
CA ILE A 42 33.15 -27.63 -23.56
C ILE A 42 32.93 -27.85 -22.05
N PRO A 43 33.99 -27.73 -21.21
CA PRO A 43 33.82 -27.79 -19.78
C PRO A 43 32.83 -26.70 -19.38
N ARG A 44 31.64 -27.10 -18.92
CA ARG A 44 30.66 -26.16 -18.38
C ARG A 44 31.35 -25.50 -17.20
N SER A 45 31.67 -24.21 -17.34
CA SER A 45 32.09 -23.37 -16.24
C SER A 45 31.13 -23.58 -15.07
N PRO A 46 31.62 -23.60 -13.81
CA PRO A 46 30.78 -23.80 -12.65
C PRO A 46 29.61 -22.84 -12.77
N ARG A 47 28.41 -23.41 -12.91
CA ARG A 47 27.17 -22.66 -13.07
C ARG A 47 27.02 -21.87 -11.78
N ASN A 48 27.58 -20.66 -11.75
CA ASN A 48 27.44 -19.72 -10.67
C ASN A 48 25.94 -19.59 -10.52
N LYS A 49 25.41 -20.22 -9.47
CA LYS A 49 24.05 -20.01 -9.00
C LYS A 49 24.05 -18.55 -8.57
N HIS A 50 23.85 -17.65 -9.53
CA HIS A 50 23.51 -16.28 -9.28
C HIS A 50 22.22 -16.37 -8.48
N ARG A 51 22.37 -16.42 -7.16
CA ARG A 51 21.31 -16.14 -6.22
C ARG A 51 20.94 -14.73 -6.57
N HIS A 52 19.91 -14.56 -7.40
CA HIS A 52 19.28 -13.27 -7.55
C HIS A 52 19.07 -12.76 -6.13
N PRO A 53 19.53 -11.55 -5.78
CA PRO A 53 19.18 -10.98 -4.49
C PRO A 53 17.67 -11.07 -4.41
N LYS A 54 17.17 -11.77 -3.40
CA LYS A 54 15.73 -11.81 -3.15
C LYS A 54 15.28 -10.35 -3.21
N PRO A 55 14.28 -10.00 -4.05
CA PRO A 55 13.80 -8.63 -4.10
C PRO A 55 13.51 -8.18 -2.67
N PRO A 56 13.77 -6.91 -2.31
CA PRO A 56 13.51 -6.43 -0.97
C PRO A 56 12.09 -6.85 -0.61
N HIS A 57 11.96 -7.67 0.43
CA HIS A 57 10.68 -8.12 0.92
C HIS A 57 9.90 -6.87 1.36
N PHE A 58 9.09 -6.31 0.46
CA PHE A 58 7.96 -5.48 0.81
C PHE A 58 6.96 -6.41 1.50
N HIS A 59 7.15 -6.65 2.79
CA HIS A 59 6.21 -7.33 3.65
C HIS A 59 6.21 -6.63 5.01
N PRO A 60 5.07 -6.59 5.73
CA PRO A 60 3.72 -6.42 5.24
C PRO A 60 2.96 -5.44 6.16
N PHE A 61 2.48 -4.34 5.59
CA PHE A 61 1.33 -3.64 6.17
C PHE A 61 0.11 -4.11 5.38
N GLY A 62 -0.61 -5.07 5.97
CA GLY A 62 -1.87 -5.56 5.43
C GLY A 62 -1.77 -6.82 4.56
N PRO A 63 -2.94 -7.39 4.22
CA PRO A 63 -3.06 -8.48 3.24
C PRO A 63 -2.40 -8.10 1.91
N PRO A 64 -2.03 -9.07 1.04
CA PRO A 64 -1.65 -8.74 -0.32
C PRO A 64 -2.78 -7.94 -0.95
N LEU A 65 -2.51 -6.69 -1.27
CA LEU A 65 -3.54 -5.83 -1.84
C LEU A 65 -3.86 -6.38 -3.23
N PRO A 66 -5.14 -6.69 -3.54
CA PRO A 66 -5.55 -6.98 -4.90
C PRO A 66 -5.45 -5.68 -5.70
N MET A 67 -4.23 -5.31 -6.07
CA MET A 67 -3.95 -4.08 -6.81
C MET A 67 -3.86 -4.38 -8.29
N SER A 68 -4.53 -3.55 -9.07
CA SER A 68 -4.30 -3.51 -10.51
C SER A 68 -2.90 -3.00 -10.82
N ARG A 69 -2.45 -3.19 -12.08
CA ARG A 69 -1.16 -2.63 -12.54
C ARG A 69 -1.13 -1.11 -12.46
N ASP A 70 -2.27 -0.46 -12.72
CA ASP A 70 -2.40 0.99 -12.69
C ASP A 70 -2.33 1.52 -11.27
N GLU A 71 -2.95 0.83 -10.31
CA GLU A 71 -2.85 1.16 -8.90
C GLU A 71 -1.41 1.02 -8.38
N PHE A 72 -0.72 -0.04 -8.79
CA PHE A 72 0.70 -0.19 -8.45
C PHE A 72 1.56 0.94 -9.06
N LYS A 73 1.20 1.42 -10.25
CA LYS A 73 1.84 2.57 -10.90
C LYS A 73 1.57 3.86 -10.11
N GLU A 74 0.33 4.10 -9.69
CA GLU A 74 -0.05 5.24 -8.86
C GLU A 74 0.70 5.27 -7.52
N ILE A 75 0.82 4.15 -6.80
CA ILE A 75 1.61 4.09 -5.56
C ILE A 75 3.06 4.48 -5.81
N LYS A 76 3.67 3.98 -6.89
CA LYS A 76 5.05 4.33 -7.21
C LYS A 76 5.18 5.83 -7.50
N HIS A 77 4.22 6.41 -8.21
CA HIS A 77 4.20 7.85 -8.49
C HIS A 77 4.03 8.66 -7.21
N LEU A 78 3.11 8.25 -6.33
CA LEU A 78 2.92 8.83 -5.00
C LEU A 78 4.22 8.82 -4.21
N MET A 79 4.91 7.68 -4.15
CA MET A 79 6.18 7.53 -3.45
C MET A 79 7.26 8.45 -4.04
N ILE A 80 7.48 8.41 -5.35
CA ILE A 80 8.50 9.23 -6.03
C ILE A 80 8.23 10.73 -5.82
N LEU A 81 6.98 11.19 -6.01
CA LEU A 81 6.61 12.58 -5.83
C LEU A 81 6.74 13.03 -4.38
N THR A 82 6.41 12.16 -3.40
CA THR A 82 6.62 12.44 -1.98
C THR A 82 8.10 12.66 -1.68
N LEU A 83 8.97 11.78 -2.15
CA LEU A 83 10.42 11.91 -1.96
C LEU A 83 10.97 13.20 -2.59
N LEU A 84 10.51 13.53 -3.80
CA LEU A 84 10.93 14.74 -4.51
C LEU A 84 10.36 16.02 -3.89
N SER A 85 9.22 15.95 -3.20
CA SER A 85 8.65 17.10 -2.50
C SER A 85 9.48 17.57 -1.31
N GLU A 86 10.30 16.69 -0.74
CA GLU A 86 11.20 17.00 0.37
C GLU A 86 12.55 17.55 -0.10
N ILE A 87 12.96 17.26 -1.35
CA ILE A 87 14.30 17.60 -1.89
C ILE A 87 14.20 18.77 -2.87
N LYS A 88 14.49 19.98 -2.39
CA LYS A 88 14.39 21.22 -3.20
C LYS A 88 15.38 21.30 -4.36
N GLU A 89 16.59 20.78 -4.18
CA GLU A 89 17.67 20.83 -5.18
C GLU A 89 17.50 19.79 -6.30
N GLY A 90 16.52 18.89 -6.15
CA GLY A 90 16.33 17.75 -7.04
C GLY A 90 17.29 16.60 -6.74
N ILE A 91 17.09 15.50 -7.47
CA ILE A 91 17.83 14.25 -7.27
C ILE A 91 17.98 13.53 -8.60
N THR A 92 19.09 12.82 -8.77
CA THR A 92 19.28 11.98 -9.96
C THR A 92 18.56 10.64 -9.79
N GLY A 93 18.19 10.01 -10.92
CA GLY A 93 17.63 8.66 -10.88
C GLY A 93 18.57 7.65 -10.20
N TYR A 94 19.89 7.85 -10.31
CA TYR A 94 20.88 7.01 -9.63
C TYR A 94 20.81 7.14 -8.11
N GLN A 95 20.76 8.37 -7.60
CA GLN A 95 20.65 8.64 -6.16
C GLN A 95 19.34 8.09 -5.59
N LEU A 96 18.22 8.27 -6.29
CA LEU A 96 16.93 7.66 -5.93
C LEU A 96 17.02 6.13 -5.83
N GLN A 97 17.75 5.50 -6.77
CA GLN A 97 17.94 4.05 -6.78
C GLN A 97 18.76 3.58 -5.57
N GLU A 98 19.88 4.23 -5.27
CA GLU A 98 20.76 3.84 -4.16
C GLU A 98 20.11 4.05 -2.80
N GLN A 99 19.52 5.22 -2.58
CA GLN A 99 18.94 5.60 -1.28
C GLN A 99 17.73 4.72 -0.92
N TYR A 100 16.85 4.44 -1.89
CA TYR A 100 15.57 3.77 -1.63
C TYR A 100 15.54 2.31 -2.12
N LYS A 101 16.66 1.80 -2.65
CA LYS A 101 16.82 0.42 -3.15
C LYS A 101 15.74 0.00 -4.16
N LEU A 102 15.33 0.95 -5.02
CA LEU A 102 14.25 0.74 -5.99
C LEU A 102 14.75 -0.02 -7.24
N PRO A 103 13.93 -0.88 -7.88
CA PRO A 103 14.30 -1.53 -9.13
C PRO A 103 14.49 -0.53 -10.28
N ARG A 104 15.71 -0.45 -10.82
CA ARG A 104 16.14 0.55 -11.82
C ARG A 104 15.18 0.70 -12.99
N GLY A 105 14.83 -0.41 -13.65
CA GLY A 105 13.99 -0.38 -14.85
C GLY A 105 12.58 0.16 -14.59
N SER A 106 11.97 -0.19 -13.47
CA SER A 106 10.64 0.34 -13.12
C SER A 106 10.70 1.80 -12.70
N MET A 107 11.75 2.20 -11.99
CA MET A 107 11.90 3.57 -11.50
C MET A 107 12.13 4.54 -12.67
N LEU A 108 13.01 4.21 -13.62
CA LEU A 108 13.27 5.07 -14.78
C LEU A 108 12.03 5.25 -15.66
N ARG A 109 11.21 4.20 -15.84
CA ARG A 109 9.93 4.32 -16.54
C ARG A 109 8.98 5.28 -15.82
N SER A 110 8.83 5.16 -14.50
CA SER A 110 7.98 6.07 -13.73
C SER A 110 8.50 7.51 -13.73
N LEU A 111 9.81 7.74 -13.70
CA LEU A 111 10.38 9.08 -13.85
C LEU A 111 10.09 9.69 -15.22
N ASN A 112 10.25 8.91 -16.30
CA ASN A 112 9.94 9.36 -17.65
C ASN A 112 8.44 9.69 -17.80
N GLU A 113 7.56 8.83 -17.29
CA GLU A 113 6.11 9.07 -17.35
C GLU A 113 5.71 10.32 -16.56
N LEU A 114 6.34 10.59 -15.41
CA LEU A 114 6.08 11.80 -14.63
C LEU A 114 6.66 13.07 -15.31
N GLU A 115 7.79 12.94 -16.00
CA GLU A 115 8.37 14.00 -16.86
C GLU A 115 7.45 14.31 -18.04
N GLU A 116 6.98 13.30 -18.77
CA GLU A 116 6.02 13.43 -19.89
C GLU A 116 4.71 14.11 -19.45
N ASN A 117 4.22 13.77 -18.26
CA ASN A 117 3.03 14.37 -17.68
C ASN A 117 3.25 15.77 -17.08
N LYS A 118 4.46 16.33 -17.20
CA LYS A 118 4.88 17.62 -16.62
C LYS A 118 4.76 17.69 -15.09
N SER A 119 4.73 16.53 -14.41
CA SER A 119 4.78 16.45 -12.94
C SER A 119 6.21 16.65 -12.43
N LEU A 120 7.21 16.39 -13.26
CA LEU A 120 8.62 16.63 -12.98
C LEU A 120 9.24 17.55 -14.03
N SER A 121 10.18 18.39 -13.60
CA SER A 121 11.12 19.12 -14.44
C SER A 121 12.48 18.44 -14.38
N THR A 122 13.22 18.50 -15.48
CA THR A 122 14.56 17.93 -15.57
C THR A 122 15.58 19.00 -15.92
N ILE A 123 16.71 18.98 -15.21
CA ILE A 123 17.91 19.76 -15.54
C ILE A 123 18.98 18.74 -15.90
N GLN A 124 19.68 18.95 -17.01
CA GLN A 124 20.85 18.13 -17.36
C GLN A 124 22.08 18.72 -16.68
N ASP A 125 22.81 17.87 -15.95
CA ASP A 125 24.06 18.25 -15.30
C ASP A 125 25.13 17.17 -15.54
N VAL A 126 26.40 17.56 -15.54
CA VAL A 126 27.54 16.66 -15.77
C VAL A 126 28.14 16.25 -14.44
N VAL A 127 27.67 15.14 -13.88
CA VAL A 127 28.18 14.59 -12.63
C VAL A 127 29.26 13.54 -12.94
N LYS A 128 30.50 13.83 -12.55
CA LYS A 128 31.68 12.95 -12.76
C LYS A 128 31.91 12.60 -14.25
N GLY A 129 31.77 13.59 -15.13
CA GLY A 129 32.00 13.43 -16.57
C GLY A 129 30.89 12.68 -17.32
N ARG A 130 29.77 12.38 -16.67
CA ARG A 130 28.58 11.77 -17.31
C ARG A 130 27.40 12.73 -17.19
N SER A 131 26.70 12.94 -18.30
CA SER A 131 25.43 13.65 -18.29
C SER A 131 24.40 12.86 -17.48
N GLN A 132 23.81 13.51 -16.47
CA GLN A 132 22.78 12.97 -15.61
C GLN A 132 21.59 13.95 -15.59
N LYS A 133 20.38 13.39 -15.59
CA LYS A 133 19.16 14.16 -15.35
C LYS A 133 18.95 14.34 -13.85
N ILE A 134 18.82 15.58 -13.41
CA ILE A 134 18.35 15.96 -12.08
C ILE A 134 16.84 16.21 -12.17
N TYR A 135 16.05 15.48 -11.40
CA TYR A 135 14.60 15.58 -11.37
C TYR A 135 14.16 16.47 -10.22
N THR A 136 13.26 17.41 -10.50
CA THR A 136 12.63 18.31 -9.53
C THR A 136 11.12 18.25 -9.69
N ILE A 137 10.37 18.37 -8.60
CA ILE A 137 8.90 18.38 -8.64
C ILE A 137 8.40 19.74 -9.12
N THR A 138 7.46 19.76 -10.06
CA THR A 138 6.80 20.99 -10.53
C THR A 138 5.58 21.30 -9.66
N ASP A 139 4.96 22.47 -9.83
CA ASP A 139 3.70 22.78 -9.15
C ASP A 139 2.57 21.84 -9.59
N LYS A 140 2.51 21.48 -10.88
CA LYS A 140 1.62 20.42 -11.38
C LYS A 140 1.92 19.07 -10.72
N GLY A 141 3.19 18.78 -10.44
CA GLY A 141 3.60 17.59 -9.70
C GLY A 141 3.09 17.59 -8.25
N LYS A 142 3.09 18.74 -7.59
CA LYS A 142 2.53 18.90 -6.24
C LYS A 142 1.01 18.72 -6.24
N GLU A 143 0.30 19.29 -7.21
CA GLU A 143 -1.15 19.06 -7.37
C GLU A 143 -1.46 17.57 -7.60
N ASN A 144 -0.67 16.91 -8.44
CA ASN A 144 -0.80 15.47 -8.69
C ASN A 144 -0.51 14.65 -7.41
N LEU A 145 0.50 15.06 -6.64
CA LEU A 145 0.81 14.45 -5.34
C LEU A 145 -0.38 14.54 -4.37
N GLU A 146 -1.02 15.70 -4.25
CA GLU A 146 -2.20 15.85 -3.38
C GLU A 146 -3.37 14.98 -3.85
N LYS A 147 -3.65 14.94 -5.15
CA LYS A 147 -4.67 14.03 -5.72
C LYS A 147 -4.38 12.56 -5.40
N LEU A 148 -3.13 12.13 -5.57
CA LEU A 148 -2.74 10.75 -5.24
C LEU A 148 -2.86 10.48 -3.74
N LYS A 149 -2.53 11.44 -2.86
CA LYS A 149 -2.72 11.29 -1.41
C LYS A 149 -4.20 11.08 -1.06
N GLU A 150 -5.11 11.84 -1.66
CA GLU A 150 -6.55 11.70 -1.43
C GLU A 150 -7.06 10.31 -1.87
N ILE A 151 -6.74 9.91 -3.11
CA ILE A 151 -7.12 8.61 -3.68
C ILE A 151 -6.62 7.48 -2.78
N TRP A 152 -5.34 7.53 -2.41
CA TRP A 152 -4.72 6.47 -1.63
C TRP A 152 -5.15 6.50 -0.16
N ALA A 153 -5.38 7.66 0.45
CA ALA A 153 -5.96 7.74 1.79
C ALA A 153 -7.31 7.04 1.86
N TYR A 154 -8.16 7.26 0.85
CA TYR A 154 -9.46 6.59 0.76
C TYR A 154 -9.33 5.07 0.56
N LYS A 155 -8.43 4.63 -0.33
CA LYS A 155 -8.16 3.19 -0.52
C LYS A 155 -7.62 2.55 0.76
N PHE A 156 -6.67 3.18 1.44
CA PHE A 156 -6.13 2.70 2.71
C PHE A 156 -7.21 2.61 3.78
N LEU A 157 -8.13 3.58 3.85
CA LEU A 157 -9.27 3.55 4.76
C LEU A 157 -10.17 2.34 4.51
N ARG A 158 -10.59 2.13 3.25
CA ARG A 158 -11.39 0.96 2.89
C ARG A 158 -10.69 -0.34 3.24
N MET A 159 -9.38 -0.42 3.00
CA MET A 159 -8.58 -1.59 3.33
C MET A 159 -8.50 -1.84 4.83
N THR A 160 -8.43 -0.79 5.65
CA THR A 160 -8.50 -0.95 7.11
C THR A 160 -9.87 -1.42 7.58
N ASP A 161 -10.95 -1.03 6.90
CA ASP A 161 -12.31 -1.41 7.27
C ASP A 161 -12.64 -2.87 6.90
N ILE A 162 -12.08 -3.39 5.79
CA ILE A 162 -12.30 -4.79 5.36
C ILE A 162 -11.28 -5.78 5.90
N ALA A 163 -10.15 -5.29 6.43
CA ALA A 163 -9.11 -6.17 6.95
C ALA A 163 -9.61 -6.81 8.26
N PRO A 164 -9.46 -8.14 8.44
CA PRO A 164 -9.88 -8.80 9.67
C PRO A 164 -9.15 -8.17 10.86
N LEU A 165 -9.95 -7.60 11.78
CA LEU A 165 -9.47 -6.78 12.88
C LEU A 165 -8.55 -7.59 13.80
N GLU A 166 -8.84 -8.87 13.98
CA GLU A 166 -8.11 -9.81 14.83
C GLU A 166 -6.69 -10.07 14.31
N LYS A 167 -6.45 -9.87 13.02
CA LYS A 167 -5.16 -10.16 12.37
C LYS A 167 -4.37 -8.92 11.97
N TYR A 168 -5.06 -7.86 11.56
CA TYR A 168 -4.45 -6.65 11.02
C TYR A 168 -5.00 -5.35 11.60
N GLY A 169 -6.11 -5.39 12.35
CA GLY A 169 -6.77 -4.21 12.91
C GLY A 169 -6.02 -3.60 14.09
N ASN A 170 -5.28 -4.42 14.85
CA ASN A 170 -4.48 -3.93 15.96
C ASN A 170 -2.97 -4.08 15.70
N PRO A 171 -2.26 -2.99 15.30
CA PRO A 171 -0.81 -3.03 15.12
C PRO A 171 -0.04 -3.31 16.42
N PHE A 172 -0.74 -3.35 17.56
CA PHE A 172 -0.21 -3.57 18.90
C PHE A 172 -0.46 -4.98 19.45
N GLU A 173 -1.44 -5.73 18.94
CA GLU A 173 -1.67 -7.14 19.33
C GLU A 173 -0.78 -8.13 18.58
N GLY A 174 -0.22 -7.73 17.44
CA GLY A 174 0.81 -8.53 16.78
C GLY A 174 2.08 -8.60 17.65
N GLY A 175 2.73 -9.78 17.69
CA GLY A 175 4.01 -9.97 18.39
C GLY A 175 5.11 -8.95 18.02
N ARG A 176 4.92 -8.14 16.98
CA ARG A 176 5.80 -7.04 16.58
C ARG A 176 5.90 -5.90 17.60
N LEU A 177 4.81 -5.44 18.23
CA LEU A 177 4.93 -4.39 19.26
C LEU A 177 5.74 -4.94 20.43
N LYS A 178 5.38 -6.13 20.91
CA LYS A 178 6.10 -6.84 21.96
C LYS A 178 7.57 -6.98 21.62
N ASN A 179 7.91 -7.48 20.43
CA ASN A 179 9.30 -7.66 20.00
C ASN A 179 10.05 -6.33 19.87
N ARG A 180 9.39 -5.27 19.39
CA ARG A 180 10.01 -3.93 19.32
C ARG A 180 10.26 -3.37 20.71
N LEU A 181 9.30 -3.54 21.62
CA LEU A 181 9.42 -3.06 22.99
C LEU A 181 10.53 -3.84 23.72
N LEU A 182 10.58 -5.17 23.56
CA LEU A 182 11.68 -5.99 24.07
C LEU A 182 13.05 -5.56 23.54
N ARG A 183 13.18 -5.32 22.23
CA ARG A 183 14.43 -4.79 21.65
C ARG A 183 14.82 -3.43 22.19
N ASN A 184 13.85 -2.56 22.43
CA ASN A 184 14.13 -1.26 23.05
C ASN A 184 14.61 -1.46 24.50
N LEU A 185 13.98 -2.38 25.25
CA LEU A 185 14.37 -2.72 26.61
C LEU A 185 15.77 -3.34 26.70
N GLU A 186 16.20 -4.12 25.70
CA GLU A 186 17.55 -4.71 25.63
C GLU A 186 18.68 -3.67 25.61
N ASN A 187 18.40 -2.42 25.22
CA ASN A 187 19.39 -1.35 25.11
C ASN A 187 19.25 -0.27 26.18
N ILE A 188 18.52 -0.56 27.26
CA ILE A 188 18.31 0.39 28.36
C ILE A 188 19.41 0.23 29.39
N GLU A 189 20.05 1.34 29.74
CA GLU A 189 21.11 1.38 30.74
C GLU A 189 20.58 1.74 32.13
N ASN A 190 19.47 2.49 32.22
CA ASN A 190 18.94 2.99 33.49
C ASN A 190 17.39 2.96 33.56
N THR A 191 16.84 3.13 34.77
CA THR A 191 15.39 3.09 35.00
C THR A 191 14.65 4.28 34.35
N GLU A 192 15.31 5.42 34.18
CA GLU A 192 14.72 6.62 33.60
C GLU A 192 14.41 6.42 32.11
N ASP A 193 15.31 5.81 31.36
CA ASP A 193 15.14 5.47 29.94
C ASP A 193 13.94 4.55 29.73
N ALA A 194 13.74 3.58 30.63
CA ALA A 194 12.56 2.70 30.60
C ALA A 194 11.28 3.50 30.81
N ILE A 195 11.24 4.37 31.82
CA ILE A 195 10.10 5.23 32.10
C ILE A 195 9.78 6.11 30.88
N ASP A 196 10.79 6.68 30.24
CA ASP A 196 10.61 7.55 29.07
C ASP A 196 10.11 6.79 27.84
N ILE A 197 10.59 5.58 27.60
CA ILE A 197 10.05 4.69 26.56
C ILE A 197 8.56 4.44 26.79
N PHE A 198 8.16 4.05 28.01
CA PHE A 198 6.75 3.79 28.33
C PHE A 198 5.89 5.07 28.26
N ARG A 199 6.40 6.22 28.69
CA ARG A 199 5.73 7.53 28.52
C ARG A 199 5.54 7.86 27.04
N GLY A 200 6.53 7.58 26.21
CA GLY A 200 6.46 7.75 24.76
C GLY A 200 5.35 6.89 24.13
N TYR A 201 5.25 5.62 24.52
CA TYR A 201 4.15 4.75 24.09
C TYR A 201 2.79 5.26 24.58
N ARG A 202 2.66 5.63 25.87
CA ARG A 202 1.42 6.19 26.43
C ARG A 202 0.96 7.44 25.66
N SER A 203 1.88 8.34 25.33
CA SER A 203 1.59 9.54 24.53
C SER A 203 1.09 9.19 23.12
N LYS A 204 1.70 8.19 22.46
CA LYS A 204 1.23 7.69 21.15
C LYS A 204 -0.18 7.11 21.24
N PHE A 205 -0.47 6.30 22.26
CA PHE A 205 -1.80 5.75 22.48
C PHE A 205 -2.84 6.83 22.77
N LYS A 206 -2.51 7.82 23.60
CA LYS A 206 -3.40 8.96 23.86
C LYS A 206 -3.73 9.72 22.56
N LYS A 207 -2.74 9.99 21.71
CA LYS A 207 -2.96 10.63 20.41
C LYS A 207 -3.85 9.79 19.49
N LEU A 208 -3.65 8.46 19.45
CA LEU A 208 -4.48 7.56 18.67
C LEU A 208 -5.93 7.54 19.18
N TYR A 209 -6.11 7.42 20.49
CA TYR A 209 -7.42 7.44 21.15
C TYR A 209 -8.19 8.72 20.80
N ASN A 210 -7.57 9.89 20.97
CA ASN A 210 -8.20 11.16 20.63
C ASN A 210 -8.61 11.26 19.15
N ARG A 211 -7.79 10.73 18.23
CA ARG A 211 -8.14 10.69 16.79
C ARG A 211 -9.36 9.79 16.53
N LEU A 212 -9.40 8.63 17.18
CA LEU A 212 -10.52 7.69 17.05
C LEU A 212 -11.80 8.30 17.63
N GLN A 213 -11.71 8.96 18.78
CA GLN A 213 -12.85 9.65 19.39
C GLN A 213 -13.39 10.76 18.48
N ASN A 214 -12.52 11.63 17.93
CA ASN A 214 -12.95 12.65 16.97
C ASN A 214 -13.59 12.02 15.72
N ARG A 215 -13.09 10.86 15.26
CA ARG A 215 -13.68 10.14 14.12
C ARG A 215 -15.07 9.59 14.46
N ILE A 216 -15.27 9.07 15.67
CA ILE A 216 -16.59 8.64 16.16
C ILE A 216 -17.55 9.82 16.19
N GLU A 217 -17.15 10.95 16.78
CA GLU A 217 -17.98 12.16 16.87
C GLU A 217 -18.40 12.68 15.48
N ASN A 218 -17.49 12.66 14.51
CA ASN A 218 -17.81 13.05 13.13
C ASN A 218 -18.78 12.07 12.46
N LEU A 219 -18.59 10.76 12.67
CA LEU A 219 -19.52 9.74 12.15
C LEU A 219 -20.91 9.87 12.77
N ASP A 220 -21.01 10.17 14.07
CA ASP A 220 -22.29 10.40 14.74
C ASP A 220 -23.03 11.63 14.20
N LYS A 221 -22.30 12.71 13.90
CA LYS A 221 -22.88 13.89 13.21
C LYS A 221 -23.39 13.54 11.82
N THR A 222 -22.59 12.82 11.03
CA THR A 222 -22.98 12.36 9.70
C THR A 222 -24.21 11.45 9.77
N LYS A 223 -24.26 10.51 10.70
CA LYS A 223 -25.41 9.64 10.93
C LYS A 223 -26.65 10.44 11.27
N SER A 224 -26.58 11.31 12.28
CA SER A 224 -27.71 12.13 12.72
C SER A 224 -28.26 13.00 11.59
N TYR A 225 -27.37 13.50 10.73
CA TYR A 225 -27.75 14.25 9.55
C TYR A 225 -28.49 13.37 8.52
N LEU A 226 -27.97 12.19 8.20
CA LEU A 226 -28.65 11.24 7.30
C LEU A 226 -30.02 10.84 7.85
N ASP A 227 -30.11 10.56 9.15
CA ASP A 227 -31.37 10.25 9.83
C ASP A 227 -32.38 11.41 9.70
N SER A 228 -31.90 12.67 9.72
CA SER A 228 -32.76 13.85 9.50
C SER A 228 -33.31 13.94 8.06
N ILE A 229 -32.49 13.60 7.06
CA ILE A 229 -32.94 13.52 5.66
C ILE A 229 -33.96 12.40 5.50
N ILE A 230 -33.68 11.21 6.06
CA ILE A 230 -34.59 10.07 6.01
C ILE A 230 -35.93 10.44 6.65
N THR A 231 -35.91 11.04 7.84
CA THR A 231 -37.12 11.48 8.56
C THR A 231 -37.91 12.50 7.74
N GLU A 232 -37.25 13.41 7.02
CA GLU A 232 -37.93 14.35 6.13
C GLU A 232 -38.56 13.65 4.93
N ILE A 233 -37.86 12.69 4.29
CA ILE A 233 -38.41 11.90 3.18
C ILE A 233 -39.64 11.11 3.64
N GLU A 234 -39.58 10.48 4.82
CA GLU A 234 -40.68 9.69 5.38
C GLU A 234 -41.94 10.53 5.66
N LYS A 235 -41.77 11.83 5.91
CA LYS A 235 -42.88 12.78 6.12
C LYS A 235 -43.42 13.39 4.83
N MET A 236 -42.80 13.14 3.68
CA MET A 236 -43.26 13.71 2.41
C MET A 236 -44.40 12.89 1.80
N ASP A 237 -45.53 13.54 1.56
CA ASP A 237 -46.65 12.93 0.81
C ASP A 237 -46.27 12.67 -0.67
N GLN A 238 -45.40 13.52 -1.24
CA GLN A 238 -44.82 13.37 -2.58
C GLN A 238 -43.34 13.72 -2.55
N PHE A 239 -42.53 12.93 -3.28
CA PHE A 239 -41.09 13.11 -3.34
C PHE A 239 -40.70 14.44 -4.03
N ASP A 240 -39.98 15.31 -3.30
CA ASP A 240 -39.44 16.57 -3.81
C ASP A 240 -37.91 16.53 -3.88
N LEU A 241 -37.38 16.37 -5.09
CA LEU A 241 -35.95 16.31 -5.35
C LEU A 241 -35.22 17.60 -4.95
N ASN A 242 -35.81 18.77 -5.20
CA ASN A 242 -35.16 20.06 -4.95
C ASN A 242 -34.96 20.29 -3.45
N LYS A 243 -35.95 19.88 -2.65
CA LYS A 243 -35.85 19.94 -1.18
C LYS A 243 -34.73 19.03 -0.67
N ILE A 244 -34.60 17.82 -1.20
CA ILE A 244 -33.54 16.88 -0.81
C ILE A 244 -32.15 17.37 -1.25
N GLU A 245 -31.99 17.87 -2.48
CA GLU A 245 -30.73 18.47 -2.93
C GLU A 245 -30.33 19.67 -2.06
N GLY A 246 -31.30 20.52 -1.70
CA GLY A 246 -31.08 21.64 -0.80
C GLY A 246 -30.67 21.24 0.62
N MET A 247 -31.10 20.07 1.09
CA MET A 247 -30.55 19.47 2.31
C MET A 247 -29.12 19.00 2.03
N VAL A 248 -28.90 18.06 1.10
CA VAL A 248 -27.58 17.48 0.78
C VAL A 248 -26.48 18.53 0.59
N ASN A 249 -26.75 19.66 -0.07
CA ASN A 249 -25.77 20.73 -0.28
C ASN A 249 -25.34 21.48 1.01
N LYS A 250 -26.07 21.31 2.11
CA LYS A 250 -25.71 21.81 3.45
C LYS A 250 -24.91 20.78 4.26
N PHE A 251 -24.60 19.63 3.68
CA PHE A 251 -23.78 18.61 4.30
C PHE A 251 -22.34 19.12 4.50
N PRO A 252 -21.77 19.01 5.71
CA PRO A 252 -20.41 19.46 6.00
C PRO A 252 -19.33 18.60 5.36
#